data_AF-A0A107BPN4-F1
#
_entry.id   AF-A0A107BPN4-F1
#
_cell.length_a   1.000
_cell.length_b   1.000
_cell.length_c   1.000
_cell.angle_alpha   90.00
_cell.angle_beta   90.00
_cell.angle_gamma   90.00
#
_symmetry.space_group_name_H-M   'P 1'
#
loop_
_entity.id
_entity.type
_entity.pdbx_description
1 polymer ?
#
loop_
_entity_poly.entity_id
_entity_poly.type
_entity_poly.pdbx_seq_one_letter_code
_entity_poly.pdbx_strand_id
1 'polypeptide(L)'
;MIDSNRGAFAELISGVYAFYGREASDFALSVWWAAMQPFDLAAVHDAMNRHCVNPDSGQFLPKPADIVKMVQGSTQDSALVAWAKVDRAIRSCGTYNSVVFDDALIHRVIVEMGGWVLVGSKGEEEWPFVRNEFVNRYRGYKMRSETPEYLPVLIGMAEAQNNRTGHKSQPPVLIGDARAAHQVMLAGQDKPMLGFVRMSPELAANRPVPMLGAA
;
A
#
# COMPACT_ATOMS: atom_id res chain seq x y z
N MET A 1 -2.50 17.52 -11.44
CA MET A 1 -2.96 18.76 -12.09
C MET A 1 -2.35 19.97 -11.39
N ILE A 2 -2.04 21.02 -12.16
CA ILE A 2 -1.47 22.29 -11.67
C ILE A 2 -2.52 23.41 -11.76
N ASP A 3 -2.32 24.54 -11.08
CA ASP A 3 -3.31 25.63 -10.98
C ASP A 3 -3.77 26.19 -12.34
N SER A 4 -2.92 26.16 -13.36
CA SER A 4 -3.31 26.58 -14.72
C SER A 4 -4.38 25.68 -15.35
N ASN A 5 -4.56 24.44 -14.87
CA ASN A 5 -5.62 23.56 -15.31
C ASN A 5 -6.99 23.89 -14.72
N ARG A 6 -7.08 24.81 -13.74
CA ARG A 6 -8.30 25.01 -12.94
C ARG A 6 -9.50 25.49 -13.75
N GLY A 7 -9.29 26.37 -14.74
CA GLY A 7 -10.35 26.83 -15.65
C GLY A 7 -10.90 25.71 -16.51
N ALA A 8 -10.03 25.03 -17.25
CA ALA A 8 -10.41 23.90 -18.11
C ALA A 8 -11.05 22.75 -17.31
N PHE A 9 -10.58 22.51 -16.09
CA PHE A 9 -11.19 21.52 -15.19
C PHE A 9 -12.60 21.94 -14.76
N ALA A 10 -12.81 23.21 -14.38
CA ALA A 10 -14.13 23.70 -14.01
C ALA A 10 -15.12 23.62 -15.18
N GLU A 11 -14.68 23.94 -16.39
CA GLU A 11 -15.48 23.77 -17.62
C GLU A 11 -15.88 22.30 -17.83
N LEU A 12 -14.94 21.37 -17.68
CA LEU A 12 -15.22 19.93 -17.78
C LEU A 12 -16.28 19.49 -16.76
N ILE A 13 -16.11 19.82 -15.47
CA ILE A 13 -17.05 19.42 -14.42
C ILE A 13 -18.43 20.05 -14.65
N SER A 14 -18.48 21.33 -15.01
CA SER A 14 -19.73 22.01 -15.34
C SER A 14 -20.44 21.36 -16.55
N GLY A 15 -19.68 20.96 -17.57
CA GLY A 15 -20.20 20.22 -18.71
C GLY A 15 -20.78 18.85 -18.32
N VAL A 16 -20.10 18.12 -17.44
CA VAL A 16 -20.60 16.85 -16.90
C VAL A 16 -21.88 17.09 -16.10
N TYR A 17 -21.94 18.09 -15.21
CA TYR A 17 -23.16 18.40 -14.47
C TYR A 17 -24.34 18.74 -15.40
N ALA A 18 -24.08 19.57 -16.42
CA ALA A 18 -25.08 19.95 -17.41
C ALA A 18 -25.60 18.75 -18.21
N PHE A 19 -24.74 17.80 -18.57
CA PHE A 19 -25.14 16.54 -19.22
C PHE A 19 -26.17 15.75 -18.38
N TYR A 20 -26.04 15.79 -17.06
CA TYR A 20 -27.00 15.18 -16.12
C TYR A 20 -28.14 16.12 -15.69
N GLY A 21 -28.32 17.26 -16.37
CA GLY A 21 -29.38 18.23 -16.09
C GLY A 21 -29.23 18.94 -14.75
N ARG A 22 -28.00 19.15 -14.28
CA ARG A 22 -27.68 19.84 -13.02
C ARG A 22 -26.67 20.97 -13.26
N GLU A 23 -26.59 21.89 -12.31
CA GLU A 23 -25.54 22.91 -12.28
C GLU A 23 -24.53 22.58 -11.17
N ALA A 24 -23.25 22.77 -11.45
CA ALA A 24 -22.19 22.59 -10.46
C ALA A 24 -22.13 23.82 -9.56
N SER A 25 -22.27 23.62 -8.25
CA SER A 25 -22.01 24.70 -7.28
C SER A 25 -20.51 24.92 -7.10
N ASP A 26 -20.13 26.12 -6.63
CA ASP A 26 -18.74 26.42 -6.29
C ASP A 26 -18.16 25.43 -5.28
N PHE A 27 -18.98 24.99 -4.32
CA PHE A 27 -18.58 23.94 -3.37
C PHE A 27 -18.28 22.63 -4.09
N ALA A 28 -19.15 22.18 -5.01
CA ALA A 28 -18.91 20.97 -5.78
C ALA A 28 -17.61 21.08 -6.60
N LEU A 29 -17.39 22.19 -7.31
CA LEU A 29 -16.18 22.45 -8.08
C LEU A 29 -14.92 22.40 -7.21
N SER A 30 -14.97 22.95 -5.99
CA SER A 30 -13.84 22.90 -5.05
C SER A 30 -13.52 21.48 -4.55
N VAL A 31 -14.55 20.68 -4.23
CA VAL A 31 -14.39 19.28 -3.83
C VAL A 31 -13.81 18.45 -4.98
N TRP A 32 -14.32 18.64 -6.19
CA TRP A 32 -13.81 17.99 -7.39
C TRP A 32 -12.34 18.34 -7.65
N TRP A 33 -11.99 19.63 -7.54
CA TRP A 33 -10.61 20.08 -7.75
C TRP A 33 -9.65 19.43 -6.76
N ALA A 34 -9.99 19.46 -5.47
CA ALA A 34 -9.17 18.85 -4.42
C ALA A 34 -8.98 17.34 -4.63
N ALA A 35 -10.05 16.62 -4.98
CA ALA A 35 -10.00 15.19 -5.21
C ALA A 35 -9.19 14.80 -6.46
N MET A 36 -9.22 15.64 -7.50
CA MET A 36 -8.59 15.33 -8.79
C MET A 36 -7.17 15.88 -8.91
N GLN A 37 -6.73 16.75 -8.00
CA GLN A 37 -5.41 17.39 -8.03
C GLN A 37 -4.24 16.40 -8.22
N PRO A 38 -4.23 15.18 -7.64
CA PRO A 38 -3.12 14.23 -7.84
C PRO A 38 -3.02 13.65 -9.25
N PHE A 39 -4.07 13.75 -10.08
CA PHE A 39 -4.15 13.11 -11.39
C PHE A 39 -3.91 14.11 -12.53
N ASP A 40 -3.67 13.61 -13.73
CA ASP A 40 -3.56 14.42 -14.95
C ASP A 40 -4.94 14.78 -15.51
N LEU A 41 -5.11 16.01 -16.01
CA LEU A 41 -6.39 16.48 -16.55
C LEU A 41 -6.90 15.57 -17.69
N ALA A 42 -5.99 15.11 -18.55
CA ALA A 42 -6.33 14.19 -19.64
C ALA A 42 -6.88 12.85 -19.13
N ALA A 43 -6.30 12.30 -18.07
CA ALA A 43 -6.76 11.05 -17.46
C ALA A 43 -8.14 11.22 -16.80
N VAL A 44 -8.37 12.36 -16.13
CA VAL A 44 -9.68 12.68 -15.55
C VAL A 44 -10.74 12.84 -16.65
N HIS A 45 -10.40 13.53 -17.73
CA HIS A 45 -11.30 13.71 -18.87
C HIS A 45 -11.68 12.37 -19.53
N ASP A 46 -10.70 11.49 -19.78
CA ASP A 46 -10.97 10.14 -20.29
C ASP A 46 -11.87 9.33 -19.35
N ALA A 47 -11.59 9.35 -18.05
CA ALA A 47 -12.40 8.65 -17.06
C ALA A 47 -13.85 9.17 -17.00
N MET A 48 -14.06 10.48 -17.11
CA MET A 48 -15.40 11.07 -17.20
C MET A 48 -16.15 10.58 -18.44
N ASN A 49 -15.52 10.61 -19.62
CA ASN A 49 -16.13 10.13 -20.85
C ASN A 49 -16.53 8.66 -20.75
N ARG A 50 -15.63 7.83 -20.20
CA ARG A 50 -15.91 6.42 -19.96
C ARG A 50 -17.05 6.19 -18.97
N HIS A 51 -17.22 7.05 -17.95
CA HIS A 51 -18.35 6.97 -17.03
C HIS A 51 -19.66 7.27 -17.75
N CYS A 52 -19.71 8.32 -18.57
CA CYS A 52 -20.92 8.71 -19.30
C CYS A 52 -21.46 7.61 -20.24
N VAL A 53 -20.59 6.75 -20.77
CA VAL A 53 -20.98 5.63 -21.64
C VAL A 53 -21.04 4.27 -20.91
N ASN A 54 -20.90 4.25 -19.60
CA ASN A 54 -21.01 3.03 -18.81
C ASN A 54 -22.49 2.67 -18.60
N PRO A 55 -22.99 1.52 -19.08
CA PRO A 55 -24.39 1.15 -18.95
C PRO A 55 -24.83 0.90 -17.49
N ASP A 56 -23.91 0.56 -16.61
CA ASP A 56 -24.21 0.21 -15.21
C ASP A 56 -24.21 1.43 -14.28
N SER A 57 -23.28 2.37 -14.49
CA SER A 57 -23.08 3.54 -13.60
C SER A 57 -23.35 4.89 -14.27
N GLY A 58 -23.30 4.95 -15.59
CA GLY A 58 -23.37 6.19 -16.37
C GLY A 58 -24.73 6.87 -16.37
N GLN A 59 -25.77 6.21 -15.90
CA GLN A 59 -27.10 6.79 -15.71
C GLN A 59 -27.17 7.85 -14.59
N PHE A 60 -26.17 7.87 -13.68
CA PHE A 60 -26.11 8.83 -12.58
C PHE A 60 -24.87 9.72 -12.69
N LEU A 61 -25.02 10.97 -12.24
CA LEU A 61 -23.90 11.90 -12.09
C LEU A 61 -22.81 11.25 -11.23
N PRO A 62 -21.55 11.16 -11.71
CA PRO A 62 -20.48 10.54 -10.93
C PRO A 62 -20.19 11.36 -9.68
N LYS A 63 -19.70 10.68 -8.65
CA LYS A 63 -19.01 11.30 -7.52
C LYS A 63 -17.51 11.29 -7.81
N PRO A 64 -16.70 12.15 -7.14
CA PRO A 64 -15.25 12.10 -7.28
C PRO A 64 -14.65 10.70 -7.11
N ALA A 65 -15.16 9.91 -6.17
CA ALA A 65 -14.70 8.55 -5.91
C ALA A 65 -14.86 7.59 -7.11
N ASP A 66 -15.90 7.77 -7.93
CA ASP A 66 -16.13 6.92 -9.12
C ASP A 66 -15.01 7.15 -10.14
N ILE A 67 -14.63 8.42 -10.34
CA ILE A 67 -13.56 8.82 -11.26
C ILE A 67 -12.19 8.47 -10.71
N VAL A 68 -11.95 8.65 -9.40
CA VAL A 68 -10.71 8.16 -8.75
C VAL A 68 -10.56 6.65 -9.00
N LYS A 69 -11.62 5.87 -8.80
CA LYS A 69 -11.60 4.42 -9.03
C LYS A 69 -11.29 4.09 -10.49
N MET A 70 -11.78 4.86 -11.46
CA MET A 70 -11.51 4.63 -12.88
C MET A 70 -10.08 5.00 -13.29
N VAL A 71 -9.52 6.07 -12.72
CA VAL A 71 -8.15 6.54 -13.02
C VAL A 71 -7.10 5.70 -12.30
N GLN A 72 -7.32 5.39 -11.01
CA GLN A 72 -6.33 4.74 -10.15
C GLN A 72 -6.55 3.23 -9.99
N GLY A 73 -7.71 2.71 -10.41
CA GLY A 73 -8.17 1.37 -10.03
C GLY A 73 -8.72 1.35 -8.59
N SER A 74 -9.30 0.23 -8.19
CA SER A 74 -9.73 0.06 -6.80
C SER A 74 -8.55 -0.28 -5.87
N THR A 75 -8.73 -0.07 -4.56
CA THR A 75 -7.74 -0.54 -3.57
C THR A 75 -7.56 -2.05 -3.63
N GLN A 76 -8.61 -2.80 -4.01
CA GLN A 76 -8.54 -4.24 -4.25
C GLN A 76 -7.63 -4.55 -5.45
N ASP A 77 -7.77 -3.83 -6.56
CA ASP A 77 -6.94 -4.06 -7.76
C ASP A 77 -5.46 -3.77 -7.46
N SER A 78 -5.18 -2.66 -6.77
CA SER A 78 -3.83 -2.32 -6.31
C SER A 78 -3.24 -3.42 -5.43
N ALA A 79 -4.03 -3.95 -4.48
CA ALA A 79 -3.59 -5.00 -3.58
C ALA A 79 -3.31 -6.33 -4.31
N LEU A 80 -4.10 -6.66 -5.33
CA LEU A 80 -3.90 -7.84 -6.17
C LEU A 80 -2.65 -7.71 -7.04
N VAL A 81 -2.39 -6.53 -7.59
CA VAL A 81 -1.14 -6.23 -8.33
C VAL A 81 0.07 -6.35 -7.41
N ALA A 82 0.00 -5.78 -6.21
CA ALA A 82 1.07 -5.91 -5.21
C ALA A 82 1.30 -7.38 -4.82
N TRP A 83 0.23 -8.14 -4.57
CA TRP A 83 0.32 -9.58 -4.29
C TRP A 83 0.95 -10.37 -5.45
N ALA A 84 0.59 -10.07 -6.70
CA ALA A 84 1.16 -10.75 -7.85
C ALA A 84 2.68 -10.55 -7.96
N LYS A 85 3.21 -9.38 -7.55
CA LYS A 85 4.66 -9.16 -7.45
C LYS A 85 5.29 -10.06 -6.38
N VAL A 86 4.66 -10.16 -5.21
CA VAL A 86 5.13 -11.02 -4.10
C VAL A 86 5.14 -12.48 -4.50
N ASP A 87 4.02 -12.99 -5.04
CA ASP A 87 3.90 -14.37 -5.50
C ASP A 87 4.96 -14.72 -6.55
N ARG A 88 5.10 -13.87 -7.58
CA ARG A 88 6.11 -14.08 -8.61
C ARG A 88 7.53 -14.03 -8.06
N ALA A 89 7.83 -13.09 -7.16
CA ALA A 89 9.15 -12.97 -6.55
C ALA A 89 9.51 -14.23 -5.74
N ILE A 90 8.58 -14.76 -4.94
CA ILE A 90 8.80 -16.00 -4.16
C ILE A 90 9.03 -17.17 -5.11
N ARG A 91 8.16 -17.35 -6.10
CA ARG A 91 8.24 -18.47 -7.05
C ARG A 91 9.47 -18.41 -7.96
N SER A 92 10.03 -17.22 -8.21
CA SER A 92 11.16 -17.04 -9.13
C SER A 92 12.51 -16.95 -8.42
N CYS A 93 12.58 -16.21 -7.31
CA CYS A 93 13.84 -15.89 -6.63
C CYS A 93 14.04 -16.69 -5.34
N GLY A 94 12.97 -17.31 -4.82
CA GLY A 94 12.95 -17.95 -3.52
C GLY A 94 13.18 -16.97 -2.35
N THR A 95 13.30 -17.52 -1.14
CA THR A 95 13.51 -16.75 0.09
C THR A 95 14.97 -16.69 0.54
N TYR A 96 15.89 -17.26 -0.26
CA TYR A 96 17.31 -17.30 0.09
C TYR A 96 17.96 -15.92 -0.03
N ASN A 97 17.61 -15.18 -1.09
CA ASN A 97 18.10 -13.84 -1.35
C ASN A 97 17.25 -12.79 -0.61
N SER A 98 17.92 -11.73 -0.15
CA SER A 98 17.24 -10.52 0.30
C SER A 98 16.64 -9.78 -0.88
N VAL A 99 15.51 -9.10 -0.67
CA VAL A 99 14.78 -8.44 -1.73
C VAL A 99 14.35 -7.03 -1.35
N VAL A 100 14.14 -6.19 -2.36
CA VAL A 100 13.51 -4.87 -2.23
C VAL A 100 12.46 -4.73 -3.33
N PHE A 101 11.21 -4.50 -2.94
CA PHE A 101 10.11 -4.19 -3.85
C PHE A 101 10.05 -2.70 -4.15
N ASP A 102 9.53 -2.38 -5.33
CA ASP A 102 9.21 -1.02 -5.79
C ASP A 102 8.02 -0.36 -5.07
N ASP A 103 7.47 -0.99 -4.03
CA ASP A 103 6.38 -0.49 -3.21
C ASP A 103 6.65 -0.75 -1.73
N ALA A 104 6.79 0.34 -0.97
CA ALA A 104 7.03 0.34 0.48
C ALA A 104 5.92 -0.38 1.28
N LEU A 105 4.67 -0.38 0.80
CA LEU A 105 3.60 -1.09 1.48
C LEU A 105 3.75 -2.61 1.38
N ILE A 106 4.41 -3.12 0.32
CA ILE A 106 4.74 -4.54 0.24
C ILE A 106 5.70 -4.91 1.37
N HIS A 107 6.73 -4.08 1.61
CA HIS A 107 7.67 -4.29 2.71
C HIS A 107 6.95 -4.29 4.06
N ARG A 108 6.13 -3.28 4.30
CA ARG A 108 5.36 -3.14 5.54
C ARG A 108 4.51 -4.38 5.82
N VAL A 109 3.70 -4.79 4.84
CA VAL A 109 2.76 -5.89 5.00
C VAL A 109 3.49 -7.23 5.15
N ILE A 110 4.57 -7.47 4.41
CA ILE A 110 5.36 -8.71 4.57
C ILE A 110 5.97 -8.80 5.97
N VAL A 111 6.50 -7.70 6.51
CA VAL A 111 7.04 -7.68 7.88
C VAL A 111 5.95 -7.98 8.91
N GLU A 112 4.76 -7.40 8.78
CA GLU A 112 3.62 -7.71 9.65
C GLU A 112 3.15 -9.16 9.58
N MET A 113 3.35 -9.80 8.43
CA MET A 113 3.06 -11.22 8.22
C MET A 113 4.21 -12.13 8.67
N GLY A 114 5.22 -11.59 9.36
CA GLY A 114 6.33 -12.33 9.94
C GLY A 114 7.59 -12.39 9.06
N GLY A 115 7.65 -11.57 8.01
CA GLY A 115 8.84 -11.36 7.19
C GLY A 115 8.95 -12.28 5.97
N TRP A 116 9.89 -11.93 5.10
CA TRP A 116 10.06 -12.55 3.78
C TRP A 116 10.28 -14.06 3.82
N VAL A 117 11.16 -14.52 4.71
CA VAL A 117 11.48 -15.94 4.85
C VAL A 117 10.26 -16.73 5.32
N LEU A 118 9.50 -16.22 6.30
CA LEU A 118 8.33 -16.91 6.83
C LEU A 118 7.23 -16.99 5.78
N VAL A 119 6.90 -15.86 5.13
CA VAL A 119 5.87 -15.80 4.10
C VAL A 119 6.18 -16.77 2.96
N GLY A 120 7.41 -16.77 2.43
CA GLY A 120 7.79 -17.67 1.34
C GLY A 120 8.09 -19.12 1.74
N SER A 121 8.07 -19.45 3.04
CA SER A 121 8.15 -20.85 3.53
C SER A 121 6.79 -21.54 3.65
N LYS A 122 5.69 -20.80 3.43
CA LYS A 122 4.32 -21.32 3.52
C LYS A 122 4.04 -22.32 2.39
N GLY A 123 3.29 -23.38 2.72
CA GLY A 123 2.91 -24.40 1.74
C GLY A 123 1.83 -23.93 0.77
N GLU A 124 1.65 -24.64 -0.35
CA GLU A 124 0.62 -24.32 -1.36
C GLU A 124 -0.81 -24.34 -0.78
N GLU A 125 -1.08 -25.20 0.21
CA GLU A 125 -2.38 -25.25 0.90
C GLU A 125 -2.66 -23.98 1.73
N GLU A 126 -1.62 -23.37 2.29
CA GLU A 126 -1.72 -22.12 3.06
C GLU A 126 -1.76 -20.88 2.14
N TRP A 127 -1.30 -21.02 0.89
CA TRP A 127 -1.08 -19.92 -0.04
C TRP A 127 -2.30 -19.02 -0.28
N PRO A 128 -3.53 -19.54 -0.42
CA PRO A 128 -4.73 -18.72 -0.52
C PRO A 128 -4.98 -17.86 0.73
N PHE A 129 -4.67 -18.37 1.92
CA PHE A 129 -4.82 -17.62 3.17
C PHE A 129 -3.79 -16.52 3.29
N VAL A 130 -2.53 -16.81 2.96
CA VAL A 130 -1.43 -15.83 2.89
C VAL A 130 -1.82 -14.69 1.94
N ARG A 131 -2.32 -15.03 0.74
CA ARG A 131 -2.83 -14.05 -0.23
C ARG A 131 -3.91 -13.16 0.39
N ASN A 132 -4.91 -13.76 1.03
CA ASN A 132 -6.05 -13.02 1.57
C ASN A 132 -5.62 -12.10 2.73
N GLU A 133 -4.73 -12.57 3.62
CA GLU A 133 -4.13 -11.76 4.67
C GLU A 133 -3.37 -10.55 4.11
N PHE A 134 -2.52 -10.79 3.12
CA PHE A 134 -1.73 -9.74 2.47
C PHE A 134 -2.65 -8.69 1.84
N VAL A 135 -3.60 -9.13 1.01
CA VAL A 135 -4.53 -8.25 0.29
C VAL A 135 -5.33 -7.40 1.28
N ASN A 136 -5.84 -8.00 2.36
CA ASN A 136 -6.62 -7.27 3.37
C ASN A 136 -5.79 -6.19 4.09
N ARG A 137 -4.56 -6.50 4.51
CA ARG A 137 -3.66 -5.53 5.17
C ARG A 137 -3.26 -4.41 4.22
N TYR A 138 -2.82 -4.76 3.01
CA TYR A 138 -2.41 -3.79 1.99
C TYR A 138 -3.55 -2.81 1.66
N ARG A 139 -4.78 -3.33 1.49
CA ARG A 139 -5.96 -2.49 1.28
C ARG A 139 -6.20 -1.53 2.43
N GLY A 140 -6.04 -2.00 3.67
CA GLY A 140 -6.17 -1.15 4.86
C GLY A 140 -5.29 0.10 4.79
N TYR A 141 -4.01 -0.08 4.42
CA TYR A 141 -3.08 1.05 4.26
C TYR A 141 -3.42 1.96 3.08
N LYS A 142 -3.71 1.38 1.91
CA LYS A 142 -4.10 2.18 0.73
C LYS A 142 -5.36 2.99 0.97
N MET A 143 -6.36 2.44 1.66
CA MET A 143 -7.60 3.14 1.97
C MET A 143 -7.39 4.37 2.85
N ARG A 144 -6.39 4.35 3.74
CA ARG A 144 -6.03 5.49 4.59
C ARG A 144 -4.98 6.42 3.99
N SER A 145 -4.48 6.10 2.79
CA SER A 145 -3.34 6.79 2.17
C SER A 145 -2.12 6.88 3.10
N GLU A 146 -1.94 5.87 3.95
CA GLU A 146 -0.85 5.79 4.91
C GLU A 146 0.35 5.06 4.29
N THR A 147 1.55 5.55 4.56
CA THR A 147 2.80 4.81 4.36
C THR A 147 3.52 4.75 5.71
N PRO A 148 3.23 3.73 6.54
CA PRO A 148 3.89 3.56 7.83
C PRO A 148 5.38 3.31 7.66
N GLU A 149 6.13 3.38 8.77
CA GLU A 149 7.52 2.92 8.79
C GLU A 149 7.64 1.48 8.29
N TYR A 150 8.66 1.19 7.50
CA TYR A 150 8.95 -0.10 6.87
C TYR A 150 10.46 -0.35 6.81
N LEU A 151 10.85 -1.62 6.74
CA LEU A 151 12.26 -2.00 6.61
C LEU A 151 12.78 -1.72 5.19
N PRO A 152 14.00 -1.18 5.03
CA PRO A 152 14.57 -0.87 3.72
C PRO A 152 14.81 -2.12 2.87
N VAL A 153 15.11 -3.25 3.51
CA VAL A 153 15.38 -4.54 2.84
C VAL A 153 14.61 -5.65 3.55
N LEU A 154 14.00 -6.53 2.76
CA LEU A 154 13.42 -7.77 3.25
C LEU A 154 14.50 -8.85 3.25
N ILE A 155 15.09 -9.08 4.43
CA ILE A 155 16.25 -9.97 4.61
C ILE A 155 15.90 -11.42 4.29
N GLY A 156 16.68 -12.03 3.39
CA GLY A 156 16.62 -13.45 3.04
C GLY A 156 17.47 -14.34 3.95
N MET A 157 17.35 -15.65 3.77
CA MET A 157 18.05 -16.64 4.62
C MET A 157 19.57 -16.46 4.62
N ALA A 158 20.17 -16.16 3.46
CA ALA A 158 21.62 -16.03 3.33
C ALA A 158 22.16 -14.84 4.14
N GLU A 159 21.53 -13.67 4.00
CA GLU A 159 21.92 -12.47 4.73
C GLU A 159 21.63 -12.60 6.22
N ALA A 160 20.50 -13.19 6.61
CA ALA A 160 20.21 -13.49 8.02
C ALA A 160 21.26 -14.41 8.66
N GLN A 161 21.81 -15.37 7.92
CA GLN A 161 22.90 -16.22 8.38
C GLN A 161 24.22 -15.44 8.45
N ASN A 162 24.59 -14.72 7.39
CA ASN A 162 25.84 -13.96 7.30
C ASN A 162 25.92 -12.86 8.37
N ASN A 163 24.82 -12.16 8.65
CA ASN A 163 24.77 -11.14 9.69
C ASN A 163 25.03 -11.75 11.08
N ARG A 164 24.61 -12.99 11.33
CA ARG A 164 24.88 -13.70 12.59
C ARG A 164 26.33 -14.17 12.70
N THR A 165 26.97 -14.51 11.58
CA THR A 165 28.34 -15.06 11.55
C THR A 165 29.41 -14.02 11.19
N GLY A 166 29.02 -12.77 10.92
CA GLY A 166 29.94 -11.68 10.58
C GLY A 166 30.47 -11.74 9.14
N HIS A 167 29.79 -12.44 8.24
CA HIS A 167 30.17 -12.50 6.82
C HIS A 167 29.52 -11.41 5.99
N LYS A 168 30.12 -11.09 4.84
CA LYS A 168 29.53 -10.14 3.89
C LYS A 168 28.34 -10.79 3.16
N SER A 169 27.25 -10.04 3.07
CA SER A 169 26.06 -10.43 2.31
C SER A 169 26.10 -9.91 0.88
N GLN A 170 25.44 -10.64 -0.02
CA GLN A 170 25.24 -10.16 -1.39
C GLN A 170 24.22 -9.02 -1.41
N PRO A 171 24.27 -8.11 -2.39
CA PRO A 171 23.25 -7.08 -2.56
C PRO A 171 21.85 -7.68 -2.75
N PRO A 172 20.79 -6.99 -2.29
CA PRO A 172 19.42 -7.49 -2.45
C PRO A 172 18.96 -7.41 -3.91
N VAL A 173 18.00 -8.27 -4.26
CA VAL A 173 17.35 -8.27 -5.56
C VAL A 173 16.26 -7.20 -5.60
N LEU A 174 16.30 -6.31 -6.60
CA LEU A 174 15.26 -5.31 -6.82
C LEU A 174 14.10 -5.92 -7.61
N ILE A 175 12.88 -5.83 -7.09
CA ILE A 175 11.66 -6.43 -7.64
C ILE A 175 10.72 -5.33 -8.14
N GLY A 176 10.32 -5.42 -9.41
CA GLY A 176 9.48 -4.41 -10.06
C GLY A 176 10.32 -3.36 -10.78
N ASP A 177 9.95 -2.08 -10.65
CA ASP A 177 10.77 -0.97 -11.17
C ASP A 177 12.03 -0.79 -10.31
N ALA A 178 13.20 -1.01 -10.91
CA ALA A 178 14.47 -0.99 -10.20
C ALA A 178 14.81 0.38 -9.58
N ARG A 179 14.41 1.49 -10.22
CA ARG A 179 14.67 2.83 -9.69
C ARG A 179 13.78 3.09 -8.47
N ALA A 180 12.50 2.75 -8.57
CA ALA A 180 11.55 2.89 -7.47
C ALA A 180 11.92 1.98 -6.30
N ALA A 181 12.29 0.72 -6.54
CA ALA A 181 12.78 -0.19 -5.50
C ALA A 181 14.02 0.38 -4.80
N HIS A 182 14.96 0.94 -5.57
CA HIS A 182 16.12 1.60 -4.96
C HIS A 182 15.72 2.80 -4.09
N GLN A 183 14.73 3.60 -4.50
CA GLN A 183 14.21 4.70 -3.66
C GLN A 183 13.53 4.19 -2.39
N VAL A 184 12.77 3.09 -2.47
CA VAL A 184 12.18 2.42 -1.30
C VAL A 184 13.28 1.97 -0.33
N MET A 185 14.36 1.38 -0.83
CA MET A 185 15.50 0.98 0.00
C MET A 185 16.13 2.16 0.72
N LEU A 186 16.31 3.30 0.04
CA LEU A 186 16.92 4.50 0.63
C LEU A 186 16.03 5.20 1.66
N ALA A 187 14.70 5.10 1.49
CA ALA A 187 13.72 5.75 2.36
C ALA A 187 13.25 4.90 3.55
N GLY A 188 13.54 3.59 3.55
CA GLY A 188 13.20 2.68 4.64
C GLY A 188 13.97 2.98 5.94
N GLN A 189 13.40 2.57 7.07
CA GLN A 189 13.99 2.77 8.40
C GLN A 189 14.29 1.42 9.05
N ASP A 190 15.50 1.26 9.58
CA ASP A 190 15.89 0.08 10.38
C ASP A 190 15.54 0.29 11.86
N LYS A 191 14.27 0.60 12.12
CA LYS A 191 13.74 0.74 13.49
C LYS A 191 12.81 -0.44 13.80
N PRO A 192 12.87 -0.98 15.03
CA PRO A 192 11.88 -1.97 15.47
C PRO A 192 10.49 -1.33 15.44
N MET A 193 9.57 -1.98 14.71
CA MET A 193 8.20 -1.48 14.46
C MET A 193 7.38 -1.26 15.74
N LEU A 194 7.80 -1.93 16.83
CA LEU A 194 7.26 -1.79 18.19
C LEU A 194 8.43 -1.60 19.15
N GLY A 195 8.35 -0.55 19.98
CA GLY A 195 9.29 -0.32 21.06
C GLY A 195 9.02 -1.29 22.21
N PHE A 196 9.82 -2.35 22.31
CA PHE A 196 9.80 -3.21 23.49
C PHE A 196 10.76 -2.65 24.54
N VAL A 197 10.21 -2.21 25.67
CA VAL A 197 11.01 -1.84 26.85
C VAL A 197 10.92 -2.96 27.86
N ARG A 198 12.06 -3.57 28.17
CA ARG A 198 12.12 -4.55 29.27
C ARG A 198 12.02 -3.78 30.59
N MET A 199 11.06 -4.16 31.42
CA MET A 199 10.90 -3.60 32.76
C MET A 199 12.19 -3.80 33.56
N SER A 200 12.67 -2.74 34.22
CA SER A 200 13.85 -2.87 35.09
C SER A 200 13.52 -3.68 36.33
N PRO A 201 14.50 -4.36 36.95
CA PRO A 201 14.29 -5.10 38.19
C PRO A 201 13.69 -4.24 39.31
N GLU A 202 14.08 -2.97 39.39
CA GLU A 202 13.61 -2.01 40.41
C GLU A 202 12.12 -1.69 40.21
N LEU A 203 11.70 -1.48 38.95
CA LEU A 203 10.30 -1.23 38.66
C LEU A 203 9.46 -2.49 38.89
N ALA A 204 10.00 -3.66 38.56
CA ALA A 204 9.34 -4.95 38.73
C ALA A 204 9.12 -5.34 40.21
N ALA A 205 9.89 -4.76 41.15
CA ALA A 205 9.74 -5.02 42.58
C ALA A 205 8.37 -4.57 43.13
N ASN A 206 7.75 -3.56 42.51
CA ASN A 206 6.42 -3.05 42.90
C ASN A 206 5.27 -3.72 42.12
N ARG A 207 5.50 -4.86 41.46
CA ARG A 207 4.43 -5.54 40.72
C ARG A 207 3.34 -6.03 41.69
N PRO A 208 2.05 -5.81 41.38
CA PRO A 208 0.97 -6.36 42.19
C PRO A 208 1.02 -7.89 42.13
N VAL A 209 1.07 -8.54 43.29
CA VAL A 209 1.01 -10.01 43.40
C VAL A 209 -0.46 -10.40 43.43
N PRO A 210 -0.93 -11.25 42.49
CA PRO A 210 -2.31 -11.71 42.53
C PRO A 210 -2.52 -12.57 43.79
N MET A 211 -3.49 -12.18 44.61
CA MET A 211 -4.00 -13.02 45.69
C MET A 211 -4.72 -14.20 45.05
N LEU A 212 -4.05 -15.35 44.94
CA LEU A 212 -4.73 -16.60 44.65
C LEU A 212 -5.59 -16.93 45.87
N GLY A 213 -6.90 -16.77 45.74
CA GLY A 213 -7.85 -17.10 46.79
C GLY A 213 -7.68 -18.56 47.21
N ALA A 214 -7.47 -18.78 48.50
CA ALA A 214 -7.55 -20.12 49.08
C ALA A 214 -8.96 -20.66 48.86
N ALA A 215 -9.07 -21.75 48.12
CA ALA A 215 -10.29 -22.56 48.00
C ALA A 215 -10.53 -23.34 49.29
#